data_AF-A0AAW9BY37-F1
#
_entry.id   AF-A0AAW9BY37-F1
#
_cell.length_a   1.000
_cell.length_b   1.000
_cell.length_c   1.000
_cell.angle_alpha   90.00
_cell.angle_beta   90.00
_cell.angle_gamma   90.00
#
_symmetry.space_group_name_H-M   'P 1'
#
loop_
_entity.id
_entity.type
_entity.pdbx_description
1 polymer ?
#
loop_
_entity_poly.entity_id
_entity_poly.type
_entity_poly.pdbx_seq_one_letter_code
_entity_poly.pdbx_strand_id
1 'polypeptide(L)'
;MSTQNSLEILLAWLKGNVEMETDIIFADDIDSAAMIPAVQSAIAGLKFDVFNDEVSNLLKVKHKQVVKDALDASSDFLDADCVMDRLGISYSDAELRTSGALELHNALLGWASE
;
A
#
# COMPACT_ATOMS: atom_id res chain seq x y z
N MET A 1 -10.55 -16.56 13.02
CA MET A 1 -10.28 -17.33 11.79
C MET A 1 -10.60 -16.41 10.61
N SER A 2 -9.67 -16.20 9.67
CA SER A 2 -9.91 -15.34 8.50
C SER A 2 -10.84 -16.02 7.49
N THR A 3 -11.50 -15.25 6.63
CA THR A 3 -12.33 -15.79 5.53
C THR A 3 -11.52 -16.73 4.63
N GLN A 4 -10.27 -16.38 4.33
CA GLN A 4 -9.37 -17.25 3.56
C GLN A 4 -9.13 -18.58 4.28
N ASN A 5 -8.84 -18.58 5.58
CA ASN A 5 -8.64 -19.82 6.35
C ASN A 5 -9.90 -20.69 6.35
N SER A 6 -11.09 -20.10 6.47
CA SER A 6 -12.36 -20.83 6.38
C SER A 6 -12.55 -21.49 5.02
N LEU A 7 -12.22 -20.79 3.92
CA LEU A 7 -12.31 -21.33 2.56
C LEU A 7 -11.24 -22.39 2.27
N GLU A 8 -10.03 -22.25 2.81
CA GLU A 8 -8.97 -23.26 2.68
C GLU A 8 -9.33 -24.55 3.43
N ILE A 9 -9.95 -24.43 4.62
CA ILE A 9 -10.52 -25.58 5.36
C ILE A 9 -11.66 -26.22 4.56
N LEU A 10 -12.58 -25.42 4.02
CA LEU A 10 -13.67 -25.93 3.18
C LEU A 10 -13.13 -26.65 1.94
N LEU A 11 -12.12 -26.10 1.27
CA LEU A 11 -11.49 -26.72 0.11
C LEU A 11 -10.84 -28.06 0.46
N ALA A 12 -10.14 -28.14 1.59
CA ALA A 12 -9.54 -29.38 2.07
C ALA A 12 -10.62 -30.44 2.36
N TRP A 13 -11.71 -30.04 3.00
CA TRP A 13 -12.84 -30.93 3.29
C TRP A 13 -13.54 -31.41 2.02
N LEU A 14 -13.81 -30.53 1.05
CA LEU A 14 -14.40 -30.90 -0.25
C LEU A 14 -13.54 -31.93 -1.00
N LYS A 15 -12.22 -31.69 -1.08
CA LYS A 15 -11.28 -32.61 -1.71
C LYS A 15 -11.25 -33.97 -1.03
N GLY A 16 -11.24 -33.98 0.31
CA GLY A 16 -11.27 -35.23 1.07
C GLY A 16 -12.53 -36.05 0.81
N ASN A 17 -13.70 -35.41 0.67
CA ASN A 17 -14.94 -36.13 0.32
C ASN A 17 -14.90 -36.70 -1.10
N VAL A 18 -14.33 -35.96 -2.07
CA VAL A 18 -14.13 -36.47 -3.44
C VAL A 18 -13.15 -37.65 -3.45
N GLU A 19 -12.03 -37.56 -2.73
CA GLU A 19 -11.03 -38.63 -2.61
C GLU A 19 -11.59 -39.90 -1.94
N MET A 20 -12.50 -39.73 -0.99
CA MET A 20 -13.16 -40.83 -0.27
C MET A 20 -14.43 -41.32 -0.98
N GLU A 21 -14.71 -40.85 -2.21
CA GLU A 21 -15.92 -41.18 -2.99
C GLU A 21 -17.23 -40.99 -2.19
N THR A 22 -17.25 -39.95 -1.35
CA THR A 22 -18.41 -39.62 -0.51
C THR A 22 -19.32 -38.63 -1.23
N ASP A 23 -20.54 -39.06 -1.56
CA ASP A 23 -21.54 -38.24 -2.22
C ASP A 23 -22.14 -37.21 -1.25
N ILE A 24 -21.53 -36.02 -1.21
CA ILE A 24 -22.12 -34.85 -0.58
C ILE A 24 -22.71 -33.95 -1.67
N ILE A 25 -24.03 -33.87 -1.64
CA ILE A 25 -24.84 -33.03 -2.52
C ILE A 25 -25.24 -31.77 -1.76
N PHE A 26 -24.88 -30.62 -2.31
CA PHE A 26 -25.30 -29.31 -1.86
C PHE A 26 -26.65 -28.93 -2.50
N ALA A 27 -27.12 -27.71 -2.26
CA ALA A 27 -28.27 -27.18 -2.98
C ALA A 27 -28.07 -27.25 -4.50
N ASP A 28 -29.17 -27.37 -5.24
CA ASP A 28 -29.20 -27.39 -6.71
C ASP A 28 -28.42 -28.56 -7.36
N ASP A 29 -28.40 -29.74 -6.70
CA ASP A 29 -27.71 -30.96 -7.16
C ASP A 29 -26.21 -30.76 -7.45
N ILE A 30 -25.59 -29.76 -6.82
CA ILE A 30 -24.15 -29.51 -6.94
C ILE A 30 -23.41 -30.44 -5.99
N ASP A 31 -22.52 -31.29 -6.49
CA ASP A 31 -21.68 -32.16 -5.66
C ASP A 31 -20.38 -31.47 -5.19
N SER A 32 -19.61 -32.18 -4.34
CA SER A 32 -18.33 -31.68 -3.84
C SER A 32 -17.28 -31.43 -4.94
N ALA A 33 -17.30 -32.20 -6.02
CA ALA A 33 -16.37 -32.01 -7.13
C ALA A 33 -16.68 -30.72 -7.91
N ALA A 34 -17.97 -30.42 -8.11
CA ALA A 34 -18.45 -29.22 -8.77
C ALA A 34 -18.21 -27.95 -7.91
N MET A 35 -18.16 -28.07 -6.58
CA MET A 35 -17.91 -26.93 -5.68
C MET A 35 -16.42 -26.54 -5.58
N ILE A 36 -15.49 -27.47 -5.82
CA ILE A 36 -14.04 -27.24 -5.71
C ILE A 36 -13.56 -26.05 -6.57
N PRO A 37 -13.90 -25.95 -7.88
CA PRO A 37 -13.46 -24.84 -8.72
C PRO A 37 -13.96 -23.47 -8.23
N ALA A 38 -15.18 -23.41 -7.70
CA ALA A 38 -15.77 -22.18 -7.17
C ALA A 38 -15.03 -21.70 -5.91
N VAL A 39 -14.75 -22.61 -4.98
CA VAL A 39 -13.99 -22.30 -3.76
C VAL A 39 -12.54 -21.91 -4.07
N GLN A 40 -11.90 -22.59 -5.03
CA GLN A 40 -10.56 -22.21 -5.51
C GLN A 40 -10.54 -20.80 -6.12
N SER A 41 -11.54 -20.46 -6.91
CA SER A 41 -11.68 -19.13 -7.51
C SER A 41 -11.87 -18.05 -6.45
N ALA A 42 -12.67 -18.32 -5.42
CA ALA A 42 -12.86 -17.40 -4.29
C ALA A 42 -11.57 -17.16 -3.49
N ILE A 43 -10.80 -18.22 -3.21
CA ILE A 43 -9.48 -18.10 -2.54
C ILE A 43 -8.51 -17.29 -3.40
N ALA A 44 -8.48 -17.52 -4.72
CA ALA A 44 -7.62 -16.78 -5.63
C ALA A 44 -7.99 -15.29 -5.67
N GLY A 45 -9.29 -14.95 -5.68
CA GLY A 45 -9.77 -13.58 -5.58
C GLY A 45 -9.31 -12.88 -4.30
N LEU A 46 -9.46 -13.53 -3.14
CA LEU A 46 -8.98 -12.98 -1.87
C LEU A 46 -7.46 -12.76 -1.85
N LYS A 47 -6.67 -13.69 -2.42
CA LYS A 47 -5.22 -13.51 -2.54
C LYS A 47 -4.86 -12.33 -3.45
N PHE A 48 -5.61 -12.14 -4.53
CA PHE A 48 -5.42 -11.01 -5.42
C PHE A 48 -5.73 -9.68 -4.72
N ASP A 49 -6.82 -9.61 -3.95
CA ASP A 49 -7.18 -8.42 -3.18
C ASP A 49 -6.12 -8.09 -2.12
N VAL A 50 -5.66 -9.09 -1.36
CA VAL A 50 -4.58 -8.92 -0.37
C VAL A 50 -3.30 -8.43 -1.03
N PHE A 51 -2.91 -9.00 -2.17
CA PHE A 51 -1.74 -8.55 -2.92
C PHE A 51 -1.91 -7.10 -3.40
N ASN A 52 -3.09 -6.72 -3.88
CA ASN A 52 -3.36 -5.37 -4.34
C ASN A 52 -3.30 -4.35 -3.17
N ASP A 53 -3.79 -4.73 -2.00
CA ASP A 53 -3.66 -3.92 -0.78
C ASP A 53 -2.18 -3.75 -0.37
N GLU A 54 -1.38 -4.81 -0.44
CA GLU A 54 0.07 -4.75 -0.20
C GLU A 54 0.77 -3.81 -1.19
N VAL A 55 0.47 -3.93 -2.49
CA VAL A 55 1.01 -3.05 -3.53
C VAL A 55 0.60 -1.59 -3.29
N SER A 56 -0.66 -1.35 -2.93
CA SER A 56 -1.17 -0.02 -2.58
C SER A 56 -0.41 0.58 -1.38
N ASN A 57 -0.16 -0.22 -0.34
CA ASN A 57 0.61 0.19 0.82
C ASN A 57 2.08 0.47 0.49
N LEU A 58 2.71 -0.38 -0.34
CA LEU A 58 4.07 -0.15 -0.83
C LEU A 58 4.18 1.15 -1.64
N LEU A 59 3.18 1.44 -2.49
CA LEU A 59 3.11 2.70 -3.24
C LEU A 59 3.03 3.90 -2.30
N LYS A 60 2.23 3.85 -1.23
CA LYS A 60 2.15 4.93 -0.23
C LYS A 60 3.51 5.16 0.44
N VAL A 61 4.18 4.10 0.90
CA VAL A 61 5.51 4.20 1.52
C VAL A 61 6.53 4.79 0.55
N LYS A 62 6.52 4.35 -0.71
CA LYS A 62 7.43 4.87 -1.73
C LYS A 62 7.19 6.35 -2.01
N HIS A 63 5.94 6.80 -2.11
CA HIS A 63 5.63 8.23 -2.29
C HIS A 63 6.16 9.07 -1.13
N LYS A 64 5.95 8.61 0.11
CA LYS A 64 6.49 9.28 1.31
C LYS A 64 8.01 9.43 1.25
N GLN A 65 8.71 8.35 0.88
CA GLN A 65 10.17 8.38 0.76
C GLN A 65 10.63 9.33 -0.36
N VAL A 66 10.00 9.28 -1.53
CA VAL A 66 10.33 10.16 -2.66
C VAL A 66 10.17 11.64 -2.29
N VAL A 67 9.13 11.99 -1.51
CA VAL A 67 8.96 13.36 -1.02
C VAL A 67 10.10 13.76 -0.08
N LYS A 68 10.48 12.89 0.86
CA LYS A 68 11.61 13.15 1.77
C LYS A 68 12.92 13.34 1.01
N ASP A 69 13.23 12.43 0.09
CA ASP A 69 14.45 12.51 -0.73
C ASP A 69 14.48 13.80 -1.57
N ALA A 70 13.35 14.21 -2.15
CA ALA A 70 13.25 15.44 -2.92
C ALA A 70 13.42 16.70 -2.05
N LEU A 71 12.87 16.69 -0.84
CA LEU A 71 13.03 17.77 0.13
C LEU A 71 14.50 17.88 0.59
N ASP A 72 15.15 16.77 0.90
CA ASP A 72 16.57 16.73 1.30
C ASP A 72 17.49 17.21 0.18
N ALA A 73 17.25 16.76 -1.06
CA ALA A 73 17.99 17.22 -2.24
C ALA A 73 17.76 18.71 -2.56
N SER A 74 16.71 19.32 -2.01
CA SER A 74 16.36 20.73 -2.19
C SER A 74 16.68 21.59 -0.96
N SER A 75 17.47 21.08 -0.01
CA SER A 75 17.78 21.76 1.26
C SER A 75 18.50 23.10 1.08
N ASP A 76 19.24 23.32 0.00
CA ASP A 76 19.86 24.62 -0.34
C ASP A 76 18.86 25.79 -0.36
N PHE A 77 17.57 25.53 -0.65
CA PHE A 77 16.54 26.57 -0.65
C PHE A 77 16.09 26.98 0.75
N LEU A 78 16.56 26.28 1.79
CA LEU A 78 16.32 26.58 3.20
C LEU A 78 17.49 27.33 3.85
N ASP A 79 18.64 27.39 3.18
CA ASP A 79 19.82 28.10 3.64
C ASP A 79 19.83 29.54 3.11
N ALA A 80 19.81 30.51 4.03
CA ALA A 80 19.76 31.92 3.70
C ALA A 80 21.00 32.38 2.92
N ASP A 81 22.19 31.81 3.22
CA ASP A 81 23.43 32.15 2.51
C ASP A 81 23.37 31.66 1.06
N CYS A 82 22.92 30.41 0.86
CA CYS A 82 22.73 29.84 -0.47
C CYS A 82 21.68 30.61 -1.29
N VAL A 83 20.57 31.02 -0.67
CA VAL A 83 19.50 31.79 -1.33
C VAL A 83 19.95 33.22 -1.66
N MET A 84 20.69 33.85 -0.75
CA MET A 84 21.27 35.18 -0.94
C MET A 84 22.20 35.20 -2.16
N ASP A 85 23.16 34.26 -2.22
CA ASP A 85 24.12 34.15 -3.31
C ASP A 85 23.45 33.81 -4.64
N ARG A 86 22.46 32.91 -4.62
CA ARG A 86 21.74 32.45 -5.82
C ARG A 86 20.87 33.53 -6.45
N LEU A 87 20.20 34.34 -5.63
CA LEU A 87 19.23 35.34 -6.08
C LEU A 87 19.83 36.76 -6.14
N GLY A 88 21.02 36.99 -5.57
CA GLY A 88 21.65 38.30 -5.51
C GLY A 88 20.85 39.30 -4.67
N ILE A 89 20.22 38.84 -3.59
CA ILE A 89 19.36 39.64 -2.70
C ILE A 89 20.07 39.95 -1.37
N SER A 90 19.45 40.74 -0.51
CA SER A 90 19.98 40.98 0.84
C SER A 90 19.80 39.74 1.73
N TYR A 91 20.63 39.60 2.77
CA TYR A 91 20.47 38.51 3.74
C TYR A 91 19.08 38.53 4.41
N SER A 92 18.57 39.71 4.78
CA SER A 92 17.24 39.85 5.39
C SER A 92 16.11 39.41 4.44
N ASP A 93 16.26 39.72 3.15
CA ASP A 93 15.34 39.25 2.11
C ASP A 93 15.42 37.73 1.88
N ALA A 94 16.63 37.16 2.01
CA ALA A 94 16.85 35.72 1.92
C ALA A 94 16.25 34.99 3.13
N GLU A 95 16.46 35.49 4.35
CA GLU A 95 15.91 34.95 5.60
C GLU A 95 14.38 34.91 5.58
N LEU A 96 13.72 35.96 5.09
CA LEU A 96 12.26 35.97 4.96
C LEU A 96 11.76 34.89 3.98
N ARG A 97 12.49 34.66 2.88
CA ARG A 97 12.15 33.65 1.88
C ARG A 97 12.42 32.23 2.38
N THR A 98 13.54 31.99 3.07
CA THR A 98 13.86 30.69 3.65
C THR A 98 12.92 30.33 4.77
N SER A 99 12.44 31.30 5.56
CA SER A 99 11.40 31.08 6.57
C SER A 99 10.12 30.50 5.96
N GLY A 100 9.61 31.12 4.88
CA GLY A 100 8.43 30.59 4.16
C GLY A 100 8.68 29.23 3.50
N ALA A 101 9.88 29.00 2.96
CA ALA A 101 10.26 27.71 2.39
C ALA A 101 10.34 26.61 3.46
N LEU A 102 10.81 26.94 4.67
CA LEU A 102 10.90 26.05 5.81
C LEU A 102 9.51 25.65 6.34
N GLU A 103 8.56 26.59 6.39
CA GLU A 103 7.16 26.28 6.74
C GLU A 103 6.55 25.27 5.76
N LEU A 104 6.73 25.49 4.45
CA LEU A 104 6.27 24.56 3.42
C LEU A 104 6.97 23.20 3.52
N HIS A 105 8.30 23.20 3.70
CA HIS A 105 9.09 21.98 3.88
C HIS A 105 8.56 21.15 5.07
N ASN A 106 8.34 21.77 6.22
CA ASN A 106 7.84 21.11 7.42
C ASN A 106 6.42 20.56 7.21
N ALA A 107 5.54 21.30 6.53
CA ALA A 107 4.20 20.82 6.22
C ALA A 107 4.22 19.57 5.32
N LEU A 108 5.08 19.57 4.29
CA LEU A 108 5.24 18.41 3.39
C LEU A 108 5.90 17.22 4.08
N LEU A 109 6.88 17.47 4.96
CA LEU A 109 7.54 16.43 5.75
C LEU A 109 6.59 15.82 6.78
N GLY A 110 5.71 16.63 7.38
CA GLY A 110 4.62 16.18 8.25
C GLY A 110 3.65 15.27 7.50
N TRP A 111 3.15 15.72 6.35
CA TRP A 111 2.30 14.90 5.46
C TRP A 111 2.97 13.59 5.04
N ALA A 112 4.28 13.62 4.72
CA ALA A 112 5.03 12.43 4.34
C ALA A 112 5.35 11.50 5.53
N SER A 113 5.06 11.90 6.77
CA SER A 113 5.34 11.13 7.99
C SER A 113 4.08 10.59 8.69
N GLU A 114 2.89 11.04 8.29
CA GLU A 114 1.57 10.48 8.67
C GLU A 114 1.25 9.22 7.85
#